data_AF-A0A948VYD4-F1
#
_entry.id   AF-A0A948VYD4-F1
#
_cell.length_a   1.000
_cell.length_b   1.000
_cell.length_c   1.000
_cell.angle_alpha   90.00
_cell.angle_beta   90.00
_cell.angle_gamma   90.00
#
_symmetry.space_group_name_H-M   'P 1'
#
loop_
_entity.id
_entity.type
_entity.pdbx_description
1 polymer ?
#
loop_
_entity_poly.entity_id
_entity_poly.type
_entity_poly.pdbx_seq_one_letter_code
_entity_poly.pdbx_strand_id
1 'polypeptide(L)'
;MEKKIKHLEMIQSVIDRMGNSSFLIKGWSITLVSAIFVFAIQGEKKEFAFLTLFPAVIFWFLDGFYLWQERLLRSLYDHVRKLDENKIDFSMDTSKVQNGRIRGRKNHWINAVFSRTLLPFHGGMILAIAIAVVVFLCS
;
A
#
# COMPACT_ATOMS: atom_id res chain seq x y z
N MET A 1 18.46 12.94 25.54
CA MET A 1 18.54 12.01 24.40
C MET A 1 17.40 10.99 24.42
N GLU A 2 16.78 10.75 25.57
CA GLU A 2 15.68 9.80 25.74
C GLU A 2 14.42 10.15 24.93
N LYS A 3 14.03 11.44 24.86
CA LYS A 3 12.83 11.84 24.10
C LYS A 3 12.98 11.54 22.62
N LYS A 4 14.15 11.86 22.05
CA LYS A 4 14.44 11.60 20.65
C LYS A 4 14.39 10.12 20.34
N ILE A 5 15.07 9.29 21.15
CA ILE A 5 15.08 7.83 20.97
C ILE A 5 13.64 7.29 21.01
N LYS A 6 12.86 7.69 22.01
CA LYS A 6 11.47 7.27 22.15
C LYS A 6 10.59 7.69 20.96
N HIS A 7 10.76 8.92 20.45
CA HIS A 7 10.01 9.37 19.28
C HIS A 7 10.36 8.58 18.03
N LEU A 8 11.65 8.29 17.81
CA LEU A 8 12.10 7.47 16.69
C LEU A 8 11.56 6.03 16.79
N GLU A 9 11.54 5.43 17.97
CA GLU A 9 10.92 4.11 18.21
C GLU A 9 9.43 4.10 17.87
N MET A 10 8.69 5.13 18.27
CA MET A 10 7.26 5.24 17.95
C MET A 10 7.05 5.36 16.43
N ILE A 11 7.84 6.18 15.74
CA ILE A 11 7.76 6.29 14.28
C ILE A 11 8.08 4.95 13.61
N GLN A 12 9.14 4.26 14.06
CA GLN A 12 9.53 2.96 13.53
C GLN A 12 8.41 1.92 13.71
N SER A 13 7.79 1.86 14.89
CA SER A 13 6.67 0.96 15.16
C SER A 13 5.50 1.16 14.17
N VAL A 14 5.20 2.41 13.80
CA VAL A 14 4.16 2.69 12.79
C VAL A 14 4.63 2.29 11.38
N ILE A 15 5.90 2.53 11.03
CA ILE A 15 6.48 2.09 9.74
C ILE A 15 6.35 0.58 9.60
N ASP A 16 6.70 -0.18 10.63
CA ASP A 16 6.60 -1.65 10.64
C ASP A 16 5.14 -2.10 10.46
N ARG A 17 4.20 -1.42 11.12
CA ARG A 17 2.77 -1.67 10.93
C ARG A 17 2.32 -1.39 9.49
N MET A 18 2.78 -0.33 8.83
CA MET A 18 2.45 -0.05 7.43
C MET A 18 2.99 -1.14 6.49
N GLY A 19 4.23 -1.59 6.70
CA GLY A 19 4.81 -2.70 5.95
C GLY A 19 4.03 -4.00 6.14
N ASN A 20 3.65 -4.33 7.37
CA ASN A 20 2.83 -5.49 7.68
C ASN A 20 1.42 -5.40 7.06
N SER A 21 0.76 -4.23 7.14
CA SER A 21 -0.54 -4.02 6.50
C SER A 21 -0.47 -4.17 4.97
N SER A 22 0.58 -3.66 4.32
CA SER A 22 0.84 -3.86 2.90
C SER A 22 0.99 -5.34 2.55
N PHE A 23 1.80 -6.08 3.33
CA PHE A 23 1.98 -7.53 3.12
C PHE A 23 0.65 -8.31 3.28
N LEU A 24 -0.11 -8.02 4.33
CA LEU A 24 -1.42 -8.65 4.56
C LEU A 24 -2.39 -8.40 3.40
N ILE A 25 -2.45 -7.18 2.88
CA ILE A 25 -3.31 -6.86 1.73
C ILE A 25 -2.93 -7.66 0.50
N LYS A 26 -1.64 -7.85 0.23
CA LYS A 26 -1.20 -8.69 -0.90
C LYS A 26 -1.70 -10.12 -0.76
N GLY A 27 -1.62 -10.69 0.45
CA GLY A 27 -2.18 -12.00 0.76
C GLY A 27 -3.70 -12.05 0.56
N TRP A 28 -4.43 -11.13 1.19
CA TRP A 28 -5.90 -11.06 1.07
C TRP A 28 -6.37 -10.82 -0.37
N SER A 29 -5.61 -10.07 -1.16
CA SER A 29 -5.90 -9.87 -2.57
C SER A 29 -5.87 -11.18 -3.35
N ILE A 30 -4.82 -11.98 -3.19
CA ILE A 30 -4.72 -13.29 -3.86
C ILE A 30 -5.86 -14.21 -3.42
N THR A 31 -6.14 -14.26 -2.11
CA THR A 31 -7.23 -15.10 -1.56
C THR A 31 -8.60 -14.70 -2.11
N LEU A 32 -8.96 -13.42 -2.05
CA LEU A 32 -10.29 -12.96 -2.46
C LEU A 32 -10.49 -13.05 -3.98
N VAL A 33 -9.46 -12.70 -4.76
CA VAL A 33 -9.45 -12.88 -6.22
C VAL A 33 -9.67 -14.35 -6.57
N SER A 34 -8.94 -15.27 -5.95
CA SER A 34 -9.06 -16.70 -6.21
C SER A 34 -10.46 -17.23 -5.86
N ALA A 35 -11.00 -16.82 -4.70
CA ALA A 35 -12.32 -17.23 -4.24
C ALA A 35 -13.44 -16.76 -5.19
N ILE A 36 -13.41 -15.48 -5.60
CA ILE A 36 -14.40 -14.92 -6.53
C ILE A 36 -14.27 -15.56 -7.92
N PHE A 37 -13.05 -15.82 -8.38
CA PHE A 37 -12.85 -16.46 -9.68
C PHE A 37 -13.40 -17.90 -9.71
N VAL A 38 -13.13 -18.69 -8.67
CA VAL A 38 -13.70 -20.05 -8.53
C VAL A 38 -15.22 -19.99 -8.48
N PHE A 39 -15.79 -19.04 -7.73
CA PHE A 39 -17.24 -18.84 -7.69
C PHE A 39 -17.80 -18.46 -9.06
N ALA A 40 -17.11 -17.63 -9.83
CA ALA A 40 -17.53 -17.24 -11.17
C ALA A 40 -17.55 -18.41 -12.16
N ILE A 41 -16.60 -19.36 -12.05
CA ILE A 41 -16.57 -20.57 -12.90
C ILE A 41 -17.79 -21.48 -12.66
N GLN A 42 -18.32 -21.48 -11.43
CA GLN A 42 -19.50 -22.29 -11.06
C GLN A 42 -20.82 -21.61 -11.44
N GLY A 43 -20.81 -20.32 -11.82
CA GLY A 43 -22.00 -19.56 -12.14
C GLY A 43 -22.51 -19.78 -13.56
N GLU A 44 -23.80 -19.52 -13.78
CA GLU A 44 -24.44 -19.66 -15.11
C GLU A 44 -24.00 -18.57 -16.11
N LYS A 45 -23.73 -17.35 -15.62
CA LYS A 45 -23.31 -16.22 -16.46
C LYS A 45 -21.81 -16.03 -16.38
N LYS A 46 -21.11 -16.42 -17.45
CA LYS A 46 -19.65 -16.35 -17.52
C LYS A 46 -19.11 -14.93 -17.37
N GLU A 47 -19.91 -13.91 -17.69
CA GLU A 47 -19.57 -12.49 -17.57
C GLU A 47 -19.31 -12.07 -16.11
N PHE A 48 -19.82 -12.81 -15.11
CA PHE A 48 -19.49 -12.54 -13.70
C PHE A 48 -18.01 -12.73 -13.38
N ALA A 49 -17.23 -13.41 -14.22
CA ALA A 49 -15.80 -13.56 -14.03
C ALA A 49 -15.05 -12.21 -13.99
N PHE A 50 -15.58 -11.16 -14.65
CA PHE A 50 -15.05 -9.79 -14.58
C PHE A 50 -15.14 -9.18 -13.17
N LEU A 51 -16.06 -9.67 -12.30
CA LEU A 51 -16.18 -9.20 -10.92
C LEU A 51 -14.89 -9.44 -10.11
N THR A 52 -14.09 -10.43 -10.51
CA THR A 52 -12.77 -10.74 -9.94
C THR A 52 -11.79 -9.55 -10.02
N LEU A 53 -11.94 -8.67 -11.02
CA LEU A 53 -11.08 -7.49 -11.17
C LEU A 53 -11.35 -6.43 -10.10
N PHE A 54 -12.58 -6.35 -9.59
CA PHE A 54 -12.98 -5.34 -8.62
C PHE A 54 -12.12 -5.34 -7.34
N PRO A 55 -11.99 -6.45 -6.58
CA PRO A 55 -11.13 -6.48 -5.41
C PRO A 55 -9.65 -6.31 -5.76
N ALA A 56 -9.19 -6.82 -6.91
CA ALA A 56 -7.79 -6.67 -7.34
C ALA A 56 -7.41 -5.19 -7.49
N VAL A 57 -8.29 -4.39 -8.10
CA VAL A 57 -8.08 -2.94 -8.25
C VAL A 57 -8.12 -2.24 -6.89
N ILE A 58 -9.11 -2.54 -6.04
CA ILE A 58 -9.24 -1.93 -4.72
C ILE A 58 -7.99 -2.20 -3.86
N PHE A 59 -7.54 -3.44 -3.81
CA PHE A 59 -6.36 -3.80 -3.03
C PHE A 59 -5.09 -3.15 -3.55
N TRP A 60 -4.96 -2.93 -4.86
CA TRP A 60 -3.83 -2.18 -5.40
C TRP A 60 -3.80 -0.74 -4.88
N PHE A 61 -4.92 -0.02 -4.94
CA PHE A 61 -5.00 1.35 -4.43
C PHE A 61 -4.73 1.43 -2.92
N LEU A 62 -5.24 0.47 -2.16
CA LEU A 62 -5.07 0.41 -0.71
C LEU A 62 -3.62 0.05 -0.31
N ASP A 63 -2.97 -0.86 -1.03
CA ASP A 63 -1.54 -1.16 -0.85
C ASP A 63 -0.68 0.08 -1.17
N GLY A 64 -1.03 0.80 -2.24
CA GLY A 64 -0.42 2.09 -2.56
C GLY A 64 -0.59 3.14 -1.46
N PHE A 65 -1.72 3.13 -0.75
CA PHE A 65 -1.95 4.00 0.41
C PHE A 65 -1.00 3.67 1.56
N TYR A 66 -0.83 2.39 1.92
CA TYR A 66 0.11 1.99 2.97
C TYR A 66 1.56 2.34 2.62
N LEU A 67 1.98 2.08 1.39
CA LEU A 67 3.32 2.47 0.94
C LEU A 67 3.52 3.99 0.92
N TRP A 68 2.48 4.76 0.60
CA TRP A 68 2.52 6.22 0.68
C TRP A 68 2.72 6.70 2.12
N GLN A 69 1.95 6.17 3.07
CA GLN A 69 2.09 6.48 4.49
C GLN A 69 3.47 6.11 5.04
N GLU A 70 3.99 4.93 4.68
CA GLU A 70 5.35 4.49 5.04
C GLU A 70 6.42 5.49 4.57
N ARG A 71 6.30 6.01 3.34
CA ARG A 71 7.24 7.01 2.78
C ARG A 71 7.19 8.35 3.51
N LEU A 72 6.00 8.78 3.93
CA LEU A 72 5.80 9.99 4.73
C LEU A 72 6.42 9.82 6.12
N LEU A 73 6.18 8.69 6.77
CA LEU A 73 6.74 8.37 8.09
C LEU A 73 8.27 8.24 8.06
N ARG A 74 8.84 7.65 7.01
CA ARG A 74 10.31 7.63 6.80
C ARG A 74 10.89 9.03 6.69
N SER A 75 10.20 9.94 6.00
CA SER A 75 10.64 11.34 5.90
C SER A 75 10.50 12.07 7.24
N LEU A 76 9.46 11.79 8.02
CA LEU A 76 9.30 12.30 9.39
C LEU A 76 10.42 11.79 10.30
N TYR A 77 10.73 10.49 10.24
CA TYR A 77 11.85 9.87 10.96
C TYR A 77 13.17 10.58 10.65
N ASP A 78 13.45 10.78 9.35
CA ASP A 78 14.66 11.47 8.88
C ASP A 78 14.76 12.92 9.34
N HIS A 79 13.63 13.58 9.57
CA HIS A 79 13.57 14.91 10.15
C HIS A 79 13.83 14.88 11.66
N VAL A 80 13.10 14.05 12.40
CA VAL A 80 13.18 13.95 13.87
C VAL A 80 14.59 13.58 14.33
N ARG A 81 15.28 12.66 13.63
CA ARG A 81 16.65 12.27 14.02
C ARG A 81 17.66 13.42 14.00
N LYS A 82 17.37 14.49 13.23
CA LYS A 82 18.23 15.67 13.08
C LYS A 82 17.85 16.80 14.04
N LEU A 83 16.73 16.70 14.76
CA LEU A 83 16.31 17.71 15.73
C LEU A 83 17.17 17.64 17.00
N ASP A 84 17.33 18.78 17.66
CA ASP A 84 17.87 18.83 19.01
C ASP A 84 16.90 18.19 20.00
N GLU A 85 17.41 17.62 21.09
CA GLU A 85 16.58 16.95 22.12
C GLU A 85 15.45 17.84 22.65
N ASN A 86 15.72 19.14 22.81
CA ASN A 86 14.77 20.11 23.36
C ASN A 86 13.62 20.45 22.39
N LYS A 87 13.74 20.07 21.11
CA LYS A 87 12.76 20.32 20.06
C LYS A 87 11.85 19.12 19.79
N ILE A 88 12.05 18.01 20.49
CA ILE A 88 11.23 16.80 20.32
C ILE A 88 9.86 17.04 20.93
N ASP A 89 8.84 17.04 20.07
CA ASP A 89 7.43 17.32 20.40
C ASP A 89 6.53 16.08 20.33
N PHE A 90 7.09 14.92 19.96
CA PHE A 90 6.37 13.66 19.75
C PHE A 90 5.25 13.72 18.70
N SER A 91 5.24 14.73 17.84
CA SER A 91 4.23 14.85 16.78
C SER A 91 4.38 13.72 15.76
N MET A 92 3.25 13.09 15.42
CA MET A 92 3.13 12.08 14.36
C MET A 92 2.48 12.65 13.09
N ASP A 93 2.32 13.97 13.03
CA ASP A 93 1.68 14.66 11.91
C ASP A 93 2.60 14.69 10.67
N THR A 94 2.21 13.93 9.65
CA THR A 94 2.92 13.85 8.37
C THR A 94 2.52 14.95 7.38
N SER A 95 1.52 15.79 7.70
CA SER A 95 1.08 16.88 6.82
C SER A 95 2.20 17.88 6.53
N LYS A 96 3.10 18.10 7.49
CA LYS A 96 4.29 18.96 7.34
C LYS A 96 5.26 18.42 6.29
N VAL A 97 5.37 17.10 6.16
CA VAL A 97 6.15 16.44 5.10
C VAL A 97 5.43 16.56 3.76
N GLN A 98 4.12 16.26 3.74
CA GLN A 98 3.30 16.30 2.54
C GLN A 98 3.28 17.69 1.89
N ASN A 99 3.14 18.73 2.70
CA ASN A 99 3.10 20.13 2.26
C ASN A 99 4.49 20.72 2.01
N GLY A 100 5.55 19.92 2.09
CA GLY A 100 6.93 20.32 1.81
C GLY A 100 7.56 21.27 2.83
N ARG A 101 6.94 21.46 4.01
CA ARG A 101 7.49 22.26 5.11
C ARG A 101 8.70 21.58 5.77
N ILE A 102 8.74 20.24 5.70
CA ILE A 102 9.87 19.42 6.12
C ILE A 102 10.53 18.82 4.88
N ARG A 103 11.88 18.87 4.82
CA ARG A 103 12.66 18.27 3.74
C ARG A 103 12.48 16.74 3.75
N GLY A 104 11.75 16.23 2.77
CA GLY A 104 11.50 14.81 2.56
C GLY A 104 11.29 14.51 1.08
N ARG A 105 11.15 13.23 0.74
CA ARG A 105 10.82 12.85 -0.64
C ARG A 105 9.38 13.29 -0.93
N LYS A 106 9.19 14.28 -1.80
CA LYS A 106 7.86 14.63 -2.32
C LYS A 106 7.26 13.38 -2.96
N ASN A 107 6.22 12.84 -2.34
CA ASN A 107 5.59 11.62 -2.83
C ASN A 107 4.08 11.75 -2.69
N HIS A 108 3.42 11.85 -3.82
CA HIS A 108 1.98 11.75 -3.90
C HIS A 108 1.57 10.29 -3.80
N TRP A 109 0.36 10.05 -3.31
CA TRP A 109 -0.21 8.70 -3.21
C TRP A 109 -0.16 7.94 -4.53
N ILE A 110 -0.43 8.62 -5.65
CA ILE A 110 -0.41 8.02 -6.99
C ILE A 110 0.98 7.47 -7.39
N ASN A 111 2.06 8.12 -6.93
CA ASN A 111 3.44 7.66 -7.17
C ASN A 111 3.78 6.42 -6.30
N ALA A 112 3.01 6.15 -5.25
CA ALA A 112 3.12 4.91 -4.48
C ALA A 112 2.34 3.78 -5.17
N VAL A 113 1.11 4.05 -5.63
CA VAL A 113 0.29 3.11 -6.39
C VAL A 113 1.06 2.57 -7.61
N PHE A 114 1.66 3.46 -8.41
CA PHE A 114 2.44 3.08 -9.60
C PHE A 114 3.94 2.89 -9.33
N SER A 115 4.31 2.53 -8.11
CA SER A 115 5.72 2.31 -7.77
C SER A 115 6.29 1.03 -8.39
N ARG A 116 7.62 1.00 -8.56
CA ARG A 116 8.36 -0.17 -9.08
C ARG A 116 8.08 -1.48 -8.31
N THR A 117 7.68 -1.40 -7.04
CA THR A 117 7.40 -2.57 -6.20
C THR A 117 5.95 -3.03 -6.28
N LEU A 118 4.99 -2.12 -6.53
CA LEU A 118 3.57 -2.46 -6.58
C LEU A 118 3.09 -2.77 -8.00
N LEU A 119 3.65 -2.10 -9.00
CA LEU A 119 3.23 -2.24 -10.39
C LEU A 119 3.40 -3.69 -10.92
N PRO A 120 4.53 -4.39 -10.71
CA PRO A 120 4.66 -5.77 -11.18
C PRO A 120 3.71 -6.73 -10.44
N PHE A 121 3.50 -6.52 -9.14
CA PHE A 121 2.65 -7.39 -8.32
C PHE A 121 1.18 -7.25 -8.71
N HIS A 122 0.63 -6.04 -8.58
CA HIS A 122 -0.80 -5.81 -8.85
C HIS A 122 -1.12 -5.77 -10.35
N GLY A 123 -0.23 -5.19 -11.15
CA GLY A 123 -0.37 -5.20 -12.62
C GLY A 123 -0.27 -6.61 -13.19
N GLY A 124 0.67 -7.43 -12.70
CA GLY A 124 0.78 -8.84 -13.07
C GLY A 124 -0.45 -9.66 -12.65
N MET A 125 -0.96 -9.44 -11.44
CA MET A 125 -2.19 -10.08 -10.97
C MET A 125 -3.41 -9.70 -11.81
N ILE A 126 -3.60 -8.42 -12.12
CA ILE A 126 -4.70 -7.96 -12.99
C ILE A 126 -4.57 -8.53 -14.40
N LEU A 127 -3.37 -8.56 -14.96
CA LEU A 127 -3.12 -9.16 -16.26
C LEU A 127 -3.45 -10.66 -16.26
N ALA A 128 -3.04 -11.38 -15.23
CA ALA A 128 -3.35 -12.80 -15.08
C ALA A 128 -4.86 -13.06 -14.98
N ILE A 129 -5.58 -12.26 -14.20
CA ILE A 129 -7.05 -12.32 -14.11
C ILE A 129 -7.67 -12.04 -15.49
N ALA A 130 -7.23 -10.99 -16.19
CA ALA A 130 -7.76 -10.64 -17.50
C ALA A 130 -7.57 -11.76 -18.52
N ILE A 131 -6.39 -12.39 -18.57
CA ILE A 131 -6.12 -13.54 -19.43
C ILE A 131 -7.05 -14.71 -19.05
N ALA A 132 -7.15 -15.04 -17.76
CA ALA A 132 -7.99 -16.14 -17.29
C ALA A 132 -9.47 -15.93 -17.63
N VAL A 133 -9.98 -14.70 -17.48
CA VAL A 133 -11.36 -14.33 -17.85
C VAL A 133 -11.58 -14.46 -19.35
N VAL A 134 -10.65 -13.96 -20.19
CA VAL A 134 -10.77 -14.07 -21.65
C VAL A 134 -10.79 -15.54 -22.10
N VAL A 135 -9.89 -16.36 -21.57
CA VAL A 135 -9.86 -17.81 -21.88
C VAL A 135 -11.17 -18.48 -21.49
N PHE A 136 -11.69 -18.19 -20.29
CA PHE A 136 -12.95 -18.76 -19.80
C PHE A 136 -14.18 -18.34 -20.62
N LEU A 137 -14.19 -17.11 -21.15
CA LEU A 137 -15.28 -16.63 -22.01
C LEU A 137 -15.24 -17.25 -23.42
N CYS A 138 -14.05 -17.58 -23.92
CA CYS A 138 -13.85 -18.18 -25.24
C CYS A 138 -14.00 -19.71 -25.26
N SER A 139 -13.91 -20.39 -24.12
CA SER A 139 -14.19 -21.82 -23.95
C SER A 139 -15.68 -22.08 -23.77
#